data_AF-A0A1F9NFZ6-F1
#
_entry.id   AF-A0A1F9NFZ6-F1
#
_cell.length_a   1.000
_cell.length_b   1.000
_cell.length_c   1.000
_cell.angle_alpha   90.00
_cell.angle_beta   90.00
_cell.angle_gamma   90.00
#
_symmetry.space_group_name_H-M   'P 1'
#
loop_
_entity.id
_entity.type
_entity.pdbx_description
1 polymer ?
#
loop_
_entity_poly.entity_id
_entity_poly.type
_entity_poly.pdbx_seq_one_letter_code
_entity_poly.pdbx_strand_id
1 'polypeptide(L)'
;MKSYVDLVRRRLEDRANNVVGNLERFMEPQLRFTMRIFGDCIDEETRGAMFSGYSEHLTEQELRAFAADFVHAYTRYAIAELEEKKKDGERHEPPFLTQEEYQEMAVREKWPRIAEHMGFVPPLQLRREIARAAMLFLPGMLSDPGFNEGVLEFSLYFDLLQRLRSVSETRLRAAAAEIAPRVAAAVAAASEEERKALLREIRTTAATAAGLPAEPETLLGPPMEKYPREIPPEFRVRELKNTLATMTLKDLRLSALVHLDLLTVEETRRIVLPFLAKYPSFYEMPSNGLRELILAVAAGVDGRSITYFIERYGSGWLAMTKPVDYIVWKLMPEEERIDALRRDNERMDAAMMARHMARFLHSESEQDLADAGKQIALLTDARFVADHGAILTRLGAEEEGERIKRLYDTVTLSSARMAGQRGEDRESAYQAIRGMIADAAGVFAATTQGGGSDG
;
A
#
# COMPACT_ATOMS: atom_id res chain seq x y z
N MET A 1 -48.40 -15.12 -7.52
CA MET A 1 -47.32 -14.11 -7.69
C MET A 1 -46.19 -14.53 -6.76
N LYS A 2 -44.92 -14.58 -7.21
CA LYS A 2 -43.79 -14.79 -6.29
C LYS A 2 -43.61 -13.48 -5.50
N SER A 3 -43.45 -13.53 -4.19
CA SER A 3 -43.15 -12.33 -3.38
C SER A 3 -41.77 -11.77 -3.76
N TYR A 4 -41.51 -10.49 -3.50
CA TYR A 4 -40.19 -9.89 -3.71
C TYR A 4 -39.11 -10.66 -2.92
N VAL A 5 -39.42 -11.02 -1.68
CA VAL A 5 -38.53 -11.79 -0.79
C VAL A 5 -38.13 -13.12 -1.42
N ASP A 6 -39.08 -13.87 -2.00
CA ASP A 6 -38.77 -15.14 -2.66
C ASP A 6 -37.90 -14.97 -3.92
N LEU A 7 -38.08 -13.86 -4.64
CA LEU A 7 -37.28 -13.54 -5.82
C LEU A 7 -35.85 -13.19 -5.44
N VAL A 8 -35.66 -12.33 -4.43
CA VAL A 8 -34.32 -11.92 -3.97
C VAL A 8 -33.60 -13.06 -3.28
N ARG A 9 -34.30 -13.88 -2.46
CA ARG A 9 -33.72 -15.09 -1.85
C ARG A 9 -33.09 -16.00 -2.91
N ARG A 10 -33.85 -16.33 -3.97
CA ARG A 10 -33.34 -17.16 -5.08
C ARG A 10 -32.17 -16.52 -5.78
N ARG A 11 -32.22 -15.21 -6.04
CA ARG A 11 -31.10 -14.48 -6.66
C ARG A 11 -29.82 -14.58 -5.80
N LEU A 12 -29.93 -14.44 -4.48
CA LEU A 12 -28.79 -14.58 -3.56
C LEU A 12 -28.22 -16.01 -3.58
N GLU A 13 -29.08 -17.02 -3.56
CA GLU A 13 -28.69 -18.43 -3.67
C GLU A 13 -28.03 -18.73 -5.02
N ASP A 14 -28.60 -18.26 -6.13
CA ASP A 14 -28.07 -18.43 -7.48
C ASP A 14 -26.73 -17.72 -7.65
N ARG A 15 -26.57 -16.50 -7.10
CA ARG A 15 -25.29 -15.76 -7.07
C ARG A 15 -24.25 -16.56 -6.30
N ALA A 16 -24.59 -17.09 -5.13
CA ALA A 16 -23.69 -17.90 -4.32
C ALA A 16 -23.24 -19.16 -5.04
N ASN A 17 -24.19 -19.92 -5.61
CA ASN A 17 -23.92 -21.13 -6.37
C ASN A 17 -23.04 -20.85 -7.58
N ASN A 18 -23.28 -19.75 -8.29
CA ASN A 18 -22.47 -19.35 -9.43
C ASN A 18 -21.04 -18.97 -9.01
N VAL A 19 -20.88 -18.20 -7.94
CA VAL A 19 -19.55 -17.83 -7.42
C VAL A 19 -18.80 -19.09 -6.98
N VAL A 20 -19.39 -19.90 -6.10
CA VAL A 20 -18.76 -21.12 -5.55
C VAL A 20 -18.43 -22.11 -6.66
N GLY A 21 -19.35 -22.33 -7.61
CA GLY A 21 -19.14 -23.21 -8.75
C GLY A 21 -18.03 -22.77 -9.72
N ASN A 22 -17.58 -21.50 -9.66
CA ASN A 22 -16.53 -20.96 -10.51
C ASN A 22 -15.25 -20.55 -9.75
N LEU A 23 -15.13 -20.82 -8.44
CA LEU A 23 -13.98 -20.39 -7.63
C LEU A 23 -12.62 -20.86 -8.18
N GLU A 24 -12.56 -22.05 -8.79
CA GLU A 24 -11.34 -22.59 -9.42
C GLU A 24 -10.87 -21.77 -10.62
N ARG A 25 -11.77 -20.99 -11.25
CA ARG A 25 -11.44 -20.12 -12.38
C ARG A 25 -11.07 -18.71 -11.94
N PHE A 26 -11.32 -18.36 -10.68
CA PHE A 26 -11.04 -17.02 -10.18
C PHE A 26 -9.56 -16.89 -9.84
N MET A 27 -8.94 -15.86 -10.41
CA MET A 27 -7.60 -15.41 -10.05
C MET A 27 -7.64 -14.64 -8.71
N GLU A 28 -6.47 -14.48 -8.08
CA GLU A 28 -6.33 -13.73 -6.81
C GLU A 28 -7.13 -12.40 -6.76
N PRO A 29 -7.08 -11.48 -7.75
CA PRO A 29 -7.84 -10.24 -7.69
C PRO A 29 -9.36 -10.46 -7.65
N GLN A 30 -9.88 -11.45 -8.36
CA GLN A 30 -11.32 -11.76 -8.38
C GLN A 30 -11.78 -12.36 -7.05
N LEU A 31 -10.94 -13.19 -6.43
CA LEU A 31 -11.19 -13.71 -5.07
C LEU A 31 -11.23 -12.57 -4.05
N ARG A 32 -10.25 -11.67 -4.08
CA ARG A 32 -10.23 -10.48 -3.18
C ARG A 32 -11.44 -9.60 -3.42
N PHE A 33 -11.80 -9.32 -4.67
CA PHE A 33 -12.96 -8.49 -5.00
C PHE A 33 -14.26 -9.10 -4.50
N THR A 34 -14.42 -10.43 -4.62
CA THR A 34 -15.57 -11.17 -4.08
C THR A 34 -15.71 -10.95 -2.57
N MET A 35 -14.61 -11.01 -1.81
CA MET A 35 -14.63 -10.75 -0.36
C MET A 35 -14.97 -9.29 -0.05
N ARG A 36 -14.47 -8.35 -0.84
CA ARG A 36 -14.76 -6.91 -0.67
C ARG A 36 -16.23 -6.59 -0.88
N ILE A 37 -16.84 -7.09 -1.98
CA ILE A 37 -18.26 -6.87 -2.31
C ILE A 37 -19.16 -7.35 -1.19
N PHE A 38 -19.05 -8.63 -0.83
CA PHE A 38 -19.90 -9.22 0.19
C PHE A 38 -19.59 -8.68 1.58
N GLY A 39 -18.31 -8.50 1.90
CA GLY A 39 -17.91 -7.94 3.18
C GLY A 39 -18.43 -6.52 3.41
N ASP A 40 -18.59 -5.72 2.37
CA ASP A 40 -19.18 -4.38 2.47
C ASP A 40 -20.70 -4.41 2.70
N CYS A 41 -21.34 -5.58 2.66
CA CYS A 41 -22.75 -5.75 3.00
C CYS A 41 -22.98 -6.33 4.41
N ILE A 42 -21.94 -6.41 5.25
CA ILE A 42 -22.02 -7.01 6.59
C ILE A 42 -21.86 -5.91 7.65
N ASP A 43 -22.57 -6.02 8.79
CA ASP A 43 -22.33 -5.16 9.95
C ASP A 43 -20.93 -5.38 10.58
N GLU A 44 -20.47 -4.48 11.45
CA GLU A 44 -19.10 -4.55 12.01
C GLU A 44 -18.84 -5.81 12.85
N GLU A 45 -19.82 -6.27 13.63
CA GLU A 45 -19.67 -7.42 14.54
C GLU A 45 -19.62 -8.72 13.74
N THR A 46 -20.62 -8.94 12.89
CA THR A 46 -20.69 -10.12 12.03
C THR A 46 -19.51 -10.17 11.07
N ARG A 47 -19.07 -9.02 10.55
CA ARG A 47 -17.89 -8.96 9.68
C ARG A 47 -16.64 -9.43 10.44
N GLY A 48 -16.44 -8.99 11.68
CA GLY A 48 -15.31 -9.43 12.50
C GLY A 48 -15.26 -10.95 12.68
N ALA A 49 -16.41 -11.58 12.91
CA ALA A 49 -16.51 -13.03 13.03
C ALA A 49 -16.27 -13.75 11.69
N MET A 50 -16.94 -13.31 10.62
CA MET A 50 -16.83 -13.94 9.30
C MET A 50 -15.47 -13.75 8.64
N PHE A 51 -14.77 -12.65 8.93
CA PHE A 51 -13.42 -12.37 8.41
C PHE A 51 -12.30 -12.90 9.31
N SER A 52 -12.61 -13.69 10.34
CA SER A 52 -11.58 -14.30 11.19
C SER A 52 -10.62 -15.16 10.35
N GLY A 53 -9.34 -14.82 10.36
CA GLY A 53 -8.31 -15.49 9.56
C GLY A 53 -8.19 -15.03 8.11
N TYR A 54 -9.03 -14.08 7.67
CA TYR A 54 -8.92 -13.45 6.36
C TYR A 54 -7.81 -12.41 6.31
N SER A 55 -7.07 -12.38 5.21
CA SER A 55 -6.19 -11.29 4.81
C SER A 55 -6.11 -11.25 3.30
N GLU A 56 -6.01 -10.06 2.72
CA GLU A 56 -5.70 -9.91 1.28
C GLU A 56 -4.28 -10.38 0.91
N HIS A 57 -3.45 -10.68 1.91
CA HIS A 57 -2.10 -11.24 1.75
C HIS A 57 -2.07 -12.77 1.89
N LEU A 58 -3.23 -13.42 1.97
CA LEU A 58 -3.32 -14.87 1.79
C LEU A 58 -2.92 -15.26 0.36
N THR A 59 -2.39 -16.46 0.20
CA THR A 59 -2.12 -17.02 -1.13
C THR A 59 -3.42 -17.26 -1.90
N GLU A 60 -3.36 -17.35 -3.23
CA GLU A 60 -4.56 -17.61 -4.04
C GLU A 60 -5.33 -18.87 -3.59
N GLN A 61 -4.61 -19.94 -3.24
CA GLN A 61 -5.22 -21.18 -2.74
C GLN A 61 -5.92 -20.98 -1.38
N GLU A 62 -5.30 -20.24 -0.47
CA GLU A 62 -5.90 -19.90 0.83
C GLU A 62 -7.13 -18.99 0.66
N LEU A 63 -7.05 -17.98 -0.22
CA LEU A 63 -8.18 -17.12 -0.56
C LEU A 63 -9.33 -17.91 -1.16
N ARG A 64 -9.04 -18.88 -2.03
CA ARG A 64 -10.04 -19.75 -2.65
C ARG A 64 -10.74 -20.63 -1.61
N ALA A 65 -9.97 -21.24 -0.71
CA ALA A 65 -10.50 -22.04 0.39
C ALA A 65 -11.38 -21.17 1.31
N PHE A 66 -10.90 -19.98 1.67
CA PHE A 66 -11.65 -19.04 2.49
C PHE A 66 -12.95 -18.61 1.81
N ALA A 67 -12.91 -18.28 0.51
CA ALA A 67 -14.07 -17.85 -0.26
C ALA A 67 -15.16 -18.94 -0.33
N ALA A 68 -14.79 -20.21 -0.42
CA ALA A 68 -15.74 -21.32 -0.46
C ALA A 68 -16.65 -21.34 0.79
N ASP A 69 -16.08 -21.17 1.97
CA ASP A 69 -16.83 -21.14 3.23
C ASP A 69 -17.56 -19.79 3.43
N PHE A 70 -16.85 -18.69 3.16
CA PHE A 70 -17.34 -17.35 3.38
C PHE A 70 -18.58 -17.01 2.55
N VAL A 71 -18.60 -17.37 1.25
CA VAL A 71 -19.73 -17.04 0.37
C VAL A 71 -21.03 -17.68 0.89
N HIS A 72 -20.98 -18.94 1.30
CA HIS A 72 -22.15 -19.60 1.88
C HIS A 72 -22.59 -19.00 3.21
N ALA A 73 -21.65 -18.60 4.07
CA ALA A 73 -21.95 -17.93 5.33
C ALA A 73 -22.62 -16.57 5.09
N TYR A 74 -22.06 -15.78 4.17
CA TYR A 74 -22.62 -14.50 3.76
C TYR A 74 -24.03 -14.64 3.18
N THR A 75 -24.27 -15.61 2.29
CA THR A 75 -25.59 -15.81 1.69
C THR A 75 -26.66 -16.09 2.75
N ARG A 76 -26.36 -16.90 3.77
CA ARG A 76 -27.28 -17.14 4.89
C ARG A 76 -27.56 -15.84 5.66
N TYR A 77 -26.53 -15.04 5.91
CA TYR A 77 -26.67 -13.74 6.57
C TYR A 77 -27.54 -12.77 5.76
N ALA A 78 -27.28 -12.64 4.45
CA ALA A 78 -28.02 -11.72 3.58
C ALA A 78 -29.51 -12.12 3.44
N ILE A 79 -29.80 -13.43 3.38
CA ILE A 79 -31.19 -13.92 3.38
C ILE A 79 -31.87 -13.63 4.72
N ALA A 80 -31.20 -13.84 5.85
CA ALA A 80 -31.74 -13.54 7.16
C ALA A 80 -32.01 -12.03 7.33
N GLU A 81 -31.10 -11.15 6.85
CA GLU A 81 -31.33 -9.70 6.83
C GLU A 81 -32.56 -9.36 5.99
N LEU A 82 -32.68 -9.93 4.78
CA LEU A 82 -33.82 -9.71 3.89
C LEU A 82 -35.14 -10.12 4.56
N GLU A 83 -35.22 -11.30 5.14
CA GLU A 83 -36.42 -11.81 5.79
C GLU A 83 -36.84 -10.93 6.97
N GLU A 84 -35.88 -10.52 7.81
CA GLU A 84 -36.14 -9.64 8.94
C GLU A 84 -36.58 -8.23 8.50
N LYS A 85 -35.92 -7.65 7.49
CA LYS A 85 -36.24 -6.30 6.99
C LYS A 85 -37.60 -6.23 6.29
N LYS A 86 -38.05 -7.33 5.69
CA LYS A 86 -39.30 -7.38 4.92
C LYS A 86 -40.44 -8.11 5.64
N LYS A 87 -40.26 -8.53 6.90
CA LYS A 87 -41.25 -9.29 7.67
C LYS A 87 -42.62 -8.61 7.77
N ASP A 88 -42.63 -7.28 7.84
CA ASP A 88 -43.83 -6.45 7.99
C ASP A 88 -44.26 -5.75 6.68
N GLY A 89 -43.63 -6.10 5.55
CA GLY A 89 -43.94 -5.58 4.23
C GLY A 89 -42.72 -5.23 3.37
N GLU A 90 -42.94 -5.16 2.06
CA GLU A 90 -41.92 -4.89 1.03
C GLU A 90 -41.62 -3.38 0.90
N ARG A 91 -41.09 -2.78 1.97
CA ARG A 91 -40.70 -1.36 2.04
C ARG A 91 -39.27 -1.15 1.57
N HIS A 92 -38.96 0.01 0.95
CA HIS A 92 -37.66 0.28 0.31
C HIS A 92 -37.05 1.62 0.73
N GLU A 93 -37.38 2.06 1.93
CA GLU A 93 -36.82 3.22 2.61
C GLU A 93 -36.14 2.80 3.92
N PRO A 94 -35.16 3.54 4.44
CA PRO A 94 -34.59 3.27 5.75
C PRO A 94 -35.70 3.27 6.83
N PRO A 95 -35.68 2.34 7.81
CA PRO A 95 -34.66 1.33 8.07
C PRO A 95 -34.86 -0.02 7.36
N PHE A 96 -35.81 -0.15 6.44
CA PHE A 96 -36.23 -1.42 5.81
C PHE A 96 -35.35 -1.88 4.65
N LEU A 97 -34.37 -1.06 4.26
CA LEU A 97 -33.37 -1.45 3.27
C LEU A 97 -32.36 -2.44 3.87
N THR A 98 -32.07 -3.50 3.11
CA THR A 98 -30.95 -4.43 3.31
C THR A 98 -29.64 -3.79 2.84
N GLN A 99 -28.49 -4.32 3.26
CA GLN A 99 -27.20 -3.83 2.76
C GLN A 99 -27.03 -4.10 1.25
N GLU A 100 -27.52 -5.24 0.76
CA GLU A 100 -27.54 -5.57 -0.67
C GLU A 100 -28.34 -4.53 -1.47
N GLU A 101 -29.54 -4.14 -1.00
CA GLU A 101 -30.30 -3.08 -1.67
C GLU A 101 -29.53 -1.75 -1.67
N TYR A 102 -28.84 -1.38 -0.58
CA TYR A 102 -28.00 -0.18 -0.57
C TYR A 102 -26.86 -0.23 -1.59
N GLN A 103 -26.27 -1.40 -1.81
CA GLN A 103 -25.20 -1.60 -2.79
C GLN A 103 -25.75 -1.62 -4.24
N GLU A 104 -26.95 -2.16 -4.47
CA GLU A 104 -27.56 -2.24 -5.80
C GLU A 104 -28.26 -0.95 -6.25
N MET A 105 -28.48 0.02 -5.37
CA MET A 105 -29.13 1.29 -5.71
C MET A 105 -28.13 2.34 -6.21
N ALA A 106 -28.42 2.92 -7.39
CA ALA A 106 -27.67 4.06 -7.90
C ALA A 106 -27.72 5.25 -6.92
N VAL A 107 -26.67 6.07 -6.92
CA VAL A 107 -26.49 7.21 -6.01
C VAL A 107 -27.69 8.18 -6.08
N ARG A 108 -28.18 8.47 -7.28
CA ARG A 108 -29.35 9.34 -7.51
C ARG A 108 -30.64 8.83 -6.86
N GLU A 109 -30.77 7.52 -6.65
CA GLU A 109 -31.96 6.89 -6.06
C GLU A 109 -31.79 6.74 -4.55
N LYS A 110 -30.56 6.48 -4.12
CA LYS A 110 -30.19 6.19 -2.73
C LYS A 110 -30.13 7.44 -1.84
N TRP A 111 -29.50 8.51 -2.30
CA TRP A 111 -29.30 9.71 -1.47
C TRP A 111 -30.59 10.44 -1.06
N PRO A 112 -31.63 10.57 -1.91
CA PRO A 112 -32.91 11.12 -1.48
C PRO A 112 -33.53 10.35 -0.31
N ARG A 113 -33.52 9.01 -0.37
CA ARG A 113 -34.03 8.14 0.71
C ARG A 113 -33.23 8.29 2.00
N ILE A 114 -31.90 8.42 1.90
CA ILE A 114 -31.03 8.71 3.05
C ILE A 114 -31.36 10.07 3.66
N ALA A 115 -31.59 11.08 2.82
CA ALA A 115 -31.90 12.43 3.28
C ALA A 115 -33.24 12.49 4.04
N GLU A 116 -34.28 11.87 3.49
CA GLU A 116 -35.64 11.84 4.07
C GLU A 116 -35.70 11.05 5.39
N HIS A 117 -34.91 9.99 5.51
CA HIS A 117 -34.95 9.06 6.64
C HIS A 117 -33.63 9.01 7.42
N MET A 118 -32.86 10.10 7.42
CA MET A 118 -31.48 10.11 7.92
C MET A 118 -31.36 9.53 9.33
N GLY A 119 -32.29 9.89 10.23
CA GLY A 119 -32.32 9.39 11.62
C GLY A 119 -32.35 7.87 11.75
N PHE A 120 -32.86 7.16 10.75
CA PHE A 120 -32.97 5.69 10.73
C PHE A 120 -31.80 5.00 10.01
N VAL A 121 -30.88 5.76 9.41
CA VAL A 121 -29.69 5.20 8.75
C VAL A 121 -28.62 4.87 9.80
N PRO A 122 -28.13 3.63 9.88
CA PRO A 122 -27.06 3.25 10.82
C PRO A 122 -25.77 4.03 10.57
N PRO A 123 -24.96 4.33 11.61
CA PRO A 123 -23.70 5.05 11.45
C PRO A 123 -22.73 4.41 10.45
N LEU A 124 -22.60 3.07 10.46
CA LEU A 124 -21.76 2.34 9.49
C LEU A 124 -22.21 2.61 8.05
N GLN A 125 -23.53 2.58 7.80
CA GLN A 125 -24.07 2.84 6.47
C GLN A 125 -23.82 4.29 6.04
N LEU A 126 -23.95 5.27 6.94
CA LEU A 126 -23.56 6.65 6.64
C LEU A 126 -22.07 6.77 6.28
N ARG A 127 -21.17 6.07 6.99
CA ARG A 127 -19.74 6.07 6.66
C ARG A 127 -19.49 5.54 5.24
N ARG A 128 -20.13 4.42 4.87
CA ARG A 128 -20.04 3.83 3.52
C ARG A 128 -20.49 4.80 2.44
N GLU A 129 -21.62 5.45 2.65
CA GLU A 129 -22.19 6.37 1.66
C GLU A 129 -21.38 7.67 1.55
N ILE A 130 -20.84 8.19 2.65
CA ILE A 130 -19.91 9.32 2.64
C ILE A 130 -18.61 8.93 1.93
N ALA A 131 -18.05 7.73 2.20
CA ALA A 131 -16.86 7.25 1.51
C ALA A 131 -17.09 7.08 -0.01
N ARG A 132 -18.27 6.57 -0.42
CA ARG A 132 -18.69 6.52 -1.82
C ARG A 132 -18.83 7.91 -2.43
N ALA A 133 -19.41 8.87 -1.72
CA ALA A 133 -19.52 10.24 -2.20
C ALA A 133 -18.16 10.88 -2.50
N ALA A 134 -17.12 10.57 -1.71
CA ALA A 134 -15.75 11.00 -1.98
C ALA A 134 -15.17 10.43 -3.29
N MET A 135 -15.73 9.34 -3.81
CA MET A 135 -15.29 8.61 -5.01
C MET A 135 -16.10 8.95 -6.27
N LEU A 136 -17.04 9.89 -6.21
CA LEU A 136 -17.85 10.32 -7.37
C LEU A 136 -17.04 11.18 -8.34
N PHE A 137 -16.13 10.56 -9.10
CA PHE A 137 -15.23 11.25 -10.02
C PHE A 137 -15.90 11.67 -11.32
N LEU A 138 -16.82 10.85 -11.84
CA LEU A 138 -17.44 11.05 -13.15
C LEU A 138 -18.96 11.24 -13.06
N PRO A 139 -19.55 12.14 -13.87
CA PRO A 139 -21.00 12.34 -14.02
C PRO A 139 -21.84 11.06 -14.09
N GLY A 140 -21.40 10.07 -14.87
CA GLY A 140 -22.14 8.82 -15.09
C GLY A 140 -22.36 8.00 -13.81
N MET A 141 -21.46 8.11 -12.82
CA MET A 141 -21.51 7.35 -11.57
C MET A 141 -22.76 7.66 -10.72
N LEU A 142 -23.39 8.83 -10.92
CA LEU A 142 -24.64 9.16 -10.23
C LEU A 142 -25.79 8.22 -10.58
N SER A 143 -25.79 7.69 -11.81
CA SER A 143 -26.86 6.84 -12.35
C SER A 143 -26.47 5.38 -12.48
N ASP A 144 -25.22 5.03 -12.21
CA ASP A 144 -24.68 3.68 -12.37
C ASP A 144 -24.83 2.88 -11.06
N PRO A 145 -25.66 1.83 -11.01
CA PRO A 145 -25.70 0.92 -9.88
C PRO A 145 -24.35 0.23 -9.61
N GLY A 146 -23.58 -0.06 -10.66
CA GLY A 146 -22.29 -0.75 -10.59
C GLY A 146 -21.20 0.06 -9.90
N PHE A 147 -21.38 1.39 -9.78
CA PHE A 147 -20.47 2.28 -9.07
C PHE A 147 -20.21 1.81 -7.62
N ASN A 148 -21.25 1.34 -6.92
CA ASN A 148 -21.13 0.99 -5.50
C ASN A 148 -20.21 -0.21 -5.25
N GLU A 149 -20.14 -1.16 -6.19
CA GLU A 149 -19.18 -2.26 -6.19
C GLU A 149 -17.84 -1.80 -6.77
N GLY A 150 -17.84 -0.98 -7.83
CA GLY A 150 -16.63 -0.49 -8.48
C GLY A 150 -15.70 0.31 -7.56
N VAL A 151 -16.23 1.07 -6.59
CA VAL A 151 -15.37 1.76 -5.60
C VAL A 151 -14.58 0.78 -4.72
N LEU A 152 -15.06 -0.44 -4.55
CA LEU A 152 -14.43 -1.47 -3.72
C LEU A 152 -13.15 -2.02 -4.38
N GLU A 153 -12.90 -1.75 -5.66
CA GLU A 153 -11.62 -2.07 -6.28
C GLU A 153 -10.47 -1.25 -5.70
N PHE A 154 -10.76 -0.06 -5.16
CA PHE A 154 -9.73 0.90 -4.78
C PHE A 154 -9.51 0.93 -3.26
N SER A 155 -8.26 0.77 -2.83
CA SER A 155 -7.86 0.86 -1.41
C SER A 155 -8.27 2.18 -0.74
N LEU A 156 -8.39 3.26 -1.52
CA LEU A 156 -8.85 4.57 -1.06
C LEU A 156 -10.23 4.50 -0.38
N TYR A 157 -11.16 3.67 -0.85
CA TYR A 157 -12.47 3.50 -0.20
C TYR A 157 -12.31 2.99 1.25
N PHE A 158 -11.43 2.02 1.47
CA PHE A 158 -11.18 1.46 2.78
C PHE A 158 -10.40 2.43 3.69
N ASP A 159 -9.49 3.22 3.14
CA ASP A 159 -8.83 4.31 3.87
C ASP A 159 -9.84 5.35 4.37
N LEU A 160 -10.78 5.76 3.51
CA LEU A 160 -11.86 6.69 3.86
C LEU A 160 -12.75 6.10 4.96
N LEU A 161 -13.16 4.84 4.83
CA LEU A 161 -13.93 4.15 5.88
C LEU A 161 -13.17 4.11 7.21
N GLN A 162 -11.88 3.75 7.19
CA GLN A 162 -11.06 3.69 8.39
C GLN A 162 -10.95 5.04 9.09
N ARG A 163 -10.80 6.14 8.33
CA ARG A 163 -10.78 7.49 8.89
C ARG A 163 -12.14 7.89 9.47
N LEU A 164 -13.23 7.60 8.75
CA LEU A 164 -14.60 7.89 9.17
C LEU A 164 -15.06 7.10 10.41
N ARG A 165 -14.39 5.99 10.76
CA ARG A 165 -14.68 5.24 12.01
C ARG A 165 -14.54 6.10 13.27
N SER A 166 -13.55 7.00 13.28
CA SER A 166 -13.28 7.90 14.42
C SER A 166 -14.22 9.11 14.48
N VAL A 167 -15.03 9.33 13.44
CA VAL A 167 -15.94 10.47 13.35
C VAL A 167 -17.22 10.17 14.12
N SER A 168 -17.59 11.08 15.03
CA SER A 168 -18.81 11.01 15.82
C SER A 168 -20.06 10.96 14.94
N GLU A 169 -21.10 10.27 15.38
CA GLU A 169 -22.38 10.16 14.65
C GLU A 169 -22.99 11.52 14.29
N THR A 170 -22.96 12.50 15.20
CA THR A 170 -23.46 13.86 14.94
C THR A 170 -22.78 14.51 13.74
N ARG A 171 -21.45 14.35 13.62
CA ARG A 171 -20.67 14.88 12.49
C ARG A 171 -20.94 14.11 11.20
N LEU A 172 -21.13 12.78 11.27
CA LEU A 172 -21.52 11.99 10.09
C LEU A 172 -22.87 12.44 9.55
N ARG A 173 -23.85 12.67 10.42
CA ARG A 173 -25.17 13.17 10.05
C ARG A 173 -25.09 14.59 9.46
N ALA A 174 -24.30 15.48 10.05
CA ALA A 174 -24.07 16.81 9.51
C ALA A 174 -23.46 16.75 8.10
N ALA A 175 -22.41 15.95 7.90
CA ALA A 175 -21.79 15.76 6.59
C ALA A 175 -22.79 15.18 5.56
N ALA A 176 -23.58 14.18 5.95
CA ALA A 176 -24.62 13.62 5.08
C ALA A 176 -25.70 14.66 4.72
N ALA A 177 -26.10 15.52 5.66
CA ALA A 177 -27.06 16.59 5.42
C ALA A 177 -26.51 17.67 4.48
N GLU A 178 -25.20 17.89 4.46
CA GLU A 178 -24.53 18.77 3.50
C GLU A 178 -24.37 18.12 2.12
N ILE A 179 -24.09 16.83 2.06
CA ILE A 179 -23.90 16.10 0.79
C ILE A 179 -25.22 15.91 0.04
N ALA A 180 -26.29 15.53 0.73
CA ALA A 180 -27.58 15.21 0.13
C ALA A 180 -28.13 16.27 -0.86
N PRO A 181 -28.25 17.57 -0.51
CA PRO A 181 -28.74 18.58 -1.44
C PRO A 181 -27.81 18.78 -2.64
N ARG A 182 -26.50 18.58 -2.49
CA ARG A 182 -25.54 18.66 -3.60
C ARG A 182 -25.68 17.49 -4.56
N VAL A 183 -25.94 16.29 -4.05
CA VAL A 183 -26.26 15.12 -4.90
C VAL A 183 -27.53 15.39 -5.70
N ALA A 184 -28.58 15.90 -5.05
CA ALA A 184 -29.82 16.27 -5.74
C ALA A 184 -29.59 17.34 -6.83
N ALA A 185 -28.80 18.37 -6.54
CA ALA A 185 -28.41 19.38 -7.51
C ALA A 185 -27.61 18.77 -8.68
N ALA A 186 -26.64 17.89 -8.40
CA ALA A 186 -25.82 17.25 -9.44
C ALA A 186 -26.66 16.37 -10.39
N VAL A 187 -27.68 15.70 -9.86
CA VAL A 187 -28.64 14.92 -10.64
C VAL A 187 -29.50 15.83 -11.52
N ALA A 188 -29.92 16.99 -11.00
CA ALA A 188 -30.74 17.95 -11.73
C ALA A 188 -29.96 18.85 -12.71
N ALA A 189 -28.64 18.91 -12.59
CA ALA A 189 -27.77 19.77 -13.39
C ALA A 189 -27.96 19.53 -14.90
N ALA A 190 -28.15 20.63 -15.63
CA ALA A 190 -28.49 20.60 -17.05
C ALA A 190 -27.24 20.46 -17.94
N SER A 191 -26.08 20.92 -17.48
CA SER A 191 -24.81 20.80 -18.20
C SER A 191 -23.85 19.84 -17.52
N GLU A 192 -22.92 19.29 -18.31
CA GLU A 192 -21.90 18.38 -17.80
C GLU A 192 -20.87 19.12 -16.93
N GLU A 193 -20.56 20.35 -17.27
CA GLU A 193 -19.64 21.23 -16.52
C GLU A 193 -20.18 21.55 -15.12
N GLU A 194 -21.46 21.92 -15.02
CA GLU A 194 -22.13 22.17 -13.74
C GLU A 194 -22.13 20.90 -12.88
N ARG A 195 -22.46 19.76 -13.49
CA ARG A 195 -22.44 18.47 -12.80
C ARG A 195 -21.04 18.12 -12.29
N LYS A 196 -19.99 18.33 -13.09
CA LYS A 196 -18.59 18.12 -12.67
C LYS A 196 -18.20 19.01 -11.48
N ALA A 197 -18.62 20.27 -11.48
CA ALA A 197 -18.38 21.19 -10.37
C ALA A 197 -19.07 20.71 -9.08
N LEU A 198 -20.35 20.35 -9.16
CA LEU A 198 -21.11 19.81 -8.02
C LEU A 198 -20.53 18.50 -7.48
N LEU A 199 -20.08 17.61 -8.38
CA LEU A 199 -19.36 16.40 -7.96
C LEU A 199 -18.07 16.73 -7.20
N ARG A 200 -17.29 17.72 -7.63
CA ARG A 200 -16.10 18.17 -6.89
C ARG A 200 -16.45 18.69 -5.50
N GLU A 201 -17.54 19.44 -5.35
CA GLU A 201 -18.02 19.90 -4.04
C GLU A 201 -18.44 18.74 -3.13
N ILE A 202 -19.16 17.76 -3.68
CA ILE A 202 -19.55 16.54 -2.96
C ILE A 202 -18.29 15.81 -2.47
N ARG A 203 -17.31 15.60 -3.36
CA ARG A 203 -16.05 14.94 -3.01
C ARG A 203 -15.29 15.71 -1.93
N THR A 204 -15.22 17.03 -2.03
CA THR A 204 -14.55 17.89 -1.05
C THR A 204 -15.20 17.82 0.32
N THR A 205 -16.54 17.83 0.38
CA THR A 205 -17.31 17.72 1.61
C THR A 205 -17.07 16.36 2.28
N ALA A 206 -17.14 15.28 1.51
CA ALA A 206 -16.89 13.93 2.01
C ALA A 206 -15.43 13.72 2.46
N ALA A 207 -14.46 14.21 1.69
CA ALA A 207 -13.03 14.18 2.04
C ALA A 207 -12.76 14.94 3.35
N THR A 208 -13.35 16.13 3.51
CA THR A 208 -13.23 16.94 4.72
C THR A 208 -13.81 16.21 5.93
N ALA A 209 -14.97 15.57 5.78
CA ALA A 209 -15.57 14.76 6.84
C ALA A 209 -14.68 13.59 7.26
N ALA A 210 -13.93 13.00 6.33
CA ALA A 210 -12.95 11.95 6.59
C ALA A 210 -11.58 12.48 7.07
N GLY A 211 -11.40 13.80 7.21
CA GLY A 211 -10.11 14.40 7.55
C GLY A 211 -9.02 14.08 6.50
N LEU A 212 -9.43 13.95 5.23
CA LEU A 212 -8.52 13.69 4.12
C LEU A 212 -7.90 15.02 3.66
N PRO A 213 -6.57 15.16 3.60
CA PRO A 213 -5.95 16.48 3.41
C PRO A 213 -5.72 16.84 1.93
N ALA A 214 -5.92 15.90 1.02
CA ALA A 214 -5.78 16.07 -0.42
C ALA A 214 -7.07 15.66 -1.14
N GLU A 215 -7.25 16.11 -2.38
CA GLU A 215 -8.40 15.72 -3.21
C GLU A 215 -8.37 14.20 -3.46
N PRO A 216 -9.48 13.48 -3.24
CA PRO A 216 -9.54 12.02 -3.39
C PRO A 216 -9.02 11.50 -4.74
N GLU A 217 -9.23 12.27 -5.81
CA GLU A 217 -8.83 11.92 -7.17
C GLU A 217 -7.31 11.79 -7.32
N THR A 218 -6.54 12.57 -6.56
CA THR A 218 -5.07 12.50 -6.56
C THR A 218 -4.50 11.35 -5.74
N LEU A 219 -5.36 10.70 -4.94
CA LEU A 219 -5.02 9.57 -4.07
C LEU A 219 -5.56 8.25 -4.61
N LEU A 220 -6.16 8.27 -5.81
CA LEU A 220 -6.70 7.09 -6.46
C LEU A 220 -5.53 6.19 -6.88
N GLY A 221 -5.29 5.14 -6.10
CA GLY A 221 -4.30 4.11 -6.40
C GLY A 221 -4.73 3.16 -7.53
N PRO A 222 -3.91 2.16 -7.88
CA PRO A 222 -4.28 1.17 -8.87
C PRO A 222 -5.48 0.33 -8.38
N PRO A 223 -6.34 -0.14 -9.30
CA PRO A 223 -7.43 -1.05 -8.94
C PRO A 223 -6.86 -2.35 -8.37
N MET A 224 -7.58 -2.94 -7.43
CA MET A 224 -7.24 -4.19 -6.75
C MET A 224 -5.87 -4.19 -6.05
N GLU A 225 -5.34 -3.02 -5.68
CA GLU A 225 -4.24 -2.93 -4.71
C GLU A 225 -4.62 -3.65 -3.41
N LYS A 226 -3.69 -4.39 -2.78
CA LYS A 226 -3.97 -5.09 -1.51
C LYS A 226 -4.28 -4.09 -0.39
N TYR A 227 -5.27 -4.41 0.45
CA TYR A 227 -5.59 -3.65 1.66
C TYR A 227 -5.47 -4.52 2.92
N PRO A 228 -4.69 -4.10 3.95
CA PRO A 228 -3.83 -2.92 3.98
C PRO A 228 -2.67 -3.02 2.96
N ARG A 229 -2.17 -1.86 2.50
CA ARG A 229 -1.07 -1.78 1.52
C ARG A 229 0.22 -2.38 2.07
N GLU A 230 0.50 -2.09 3.33
CA GLU A 230 1.63 -2.68 4.03
C GLU A 230 1.35 -4.16 4.30
N ILE A 231 2.25 -5.03 3.83
CA ILE A 231 2.18 -6.47 4.09
C ILE A 231 2.35 -6.69 5.61
N PRO A 232 1.37 -7.30 6.29
CA PRO A 232 1.50 -7.56 7.71
C PRO A 232 2.69 -8.50 8.00
N PRO A 233 3.40 -8.32 9.14
CA PRO A 233 4.67 -9.00 9.40
C PRO A 233 4.61 -10.53 9.27
N GLU A 234 3.52 -11.16 9.71
CA GLU A 234 3.31 -12.60 9.66
C GLU A 234 3.22 -13.15 8.23
N PHE A 235 2.70 -12.37 7.28
CA PHE A 235 2.62 -12.75 5.87
C PHE A 235 3.97 -12.55 5.18
N ARG A 236 4.69 -11.48 5.52
CA ARG A 236 6.01 -11.15 4.95
C ARG A 236 7.02 -12.29 5.12
N VAL A 237 7.13 -12.84 6.33
CA VAL A 237 8.06 -13.95 6.62
C VAL A 237 7.59 -15.25 5.97
N ARG A 238 6.29 -15.50 5.92
CA ARG A 238 5.71 -16.71 5.32
C ARG A 238 5.90 -16.75 3.80
N GLU A 239 5.60 -15.66 3.11
CA GLU A 239 5.83 -15.54 1.66
C GLU A 239 7.31 -15.74 1.34
N LEU A 240 8.20 -15.07 2.08
CA LEU A 240 9.63 -15.25 1.92
C LEU A 240 10.04 -16.72 2.11
N LYS A 241 9.56 -17.39 3.17
CA LYS A 241 9.84 -18.82 3.40
C LYS A 241 9.43 -19.69 2.21
N ASN A 242 8.25 -19.45 1.64
CA ASN A 242 7.75 -20.20 0.49
C ASN A 242 8.61 -19.95 -0.75
N THR A 243 8.96 -18.70 -1.02
CA THR A 243 9.86 -18.32 -2.13
C THR A 243 11.25 -18.95 -1.98
N LEU A 244 11.82 -18.94 -0.78
CA LEU A 244 13.13 -19.53 -0.50
C LEU A 244 13.16 -21.06 -0.64
N ALA A 245 12.02 -21.74 -0.45
CA ALA A 245 11.92 -23.18 -0.57
C ALA A 245 12.19 -23.66 -2.01
N THR A 246 11.79 -22.87 -3.01
CA THR A 246 11.92 -23.22 -4.44
C THR A 246 13.22 -22.72 -5.07
N MET A 247 13.99 -21.88 -4.38
CA MET A 247 15.22 -21.28 -4.92
C MET A 247 16.37 -22.28 -5.04
N THR A 248 17.18 -22.09 -6.10
CA THR A 248 18.45 -22.82 -6.26
C THR A 248 19.50 -22.33 -5.26
N LEU A 249 20.58 -23.09 -5.05
CA LEU A 249 21.69 -22.64 -4.18
C LEU A 249 22.30 -21.31 -4.66
N LYS A 250 22.38 -21.10 -5.98
CA LYS A 250 22.87 -19.85 -6.56
C LYS A 250 21.98 -18.66 -6.18
N ASP A 251 20.67 -18.83 -6.32
CA ASP A 251 19.70 -17.77 -6.01
C ASP A 251 19.59 -17.51 -4.52
N LEU A 252 19.70 -18.55 -3.68
CA LEU A 252 19.77 -18.41 -2.22
C LEU A 252 21.01 -17.60 -1.81
N ARG A 253 22.15 -17.80 -2.46
CA ARG A 253 23.35 -17.01 -2.19
C ARG A 253 23.15 -15.54 -2.56
N LEU A 254 22.56 -15.26 -3.72
CA LEU A 254 22.25 -13.88 -4.11
C LEU A 254 21.24 -13.24 -3.14
N SER A 255 20.16 -13.96 -2.81
CA SER A 255 19.13 -13.50 -1.88
C SER A 255 19.70 -13.19 -0.50
N ALA A 256 20.61 -14.01 0.02
CA ALA A 256 21.25 -13.70 1.28
C ALA A 256 22.23 -12.53 1.20
N LEU A 257 22.96 -12.32 0.10
CA LEU A 257 23.73 -11.07 -0.07
C LEU A 257 22.83 -9.84 0.02
N VAL A 258 21.66 -9.87 -0.63
CA VAL A 258 20.66 -8.80 -0.53
C VAL A 258 20.26 -8.55 0.91
N HIS A 259 19.92 -9.59 1.66
CA HIS A 259 19.49 -9.44 3.06
C HIS A 259 20.62 -8.97 3.98
N LEU A 260 21.84 -9.46 3.78
CA LEU A 260 23.01 -9.04 4.55
C LEU A 260 23.37 -7.57 4.30
N ASP A 261 23.15 -7.07 3.08
CA ASP A 261 23.42 -5.67 2.73
C ASP A 261 22.56 -4.67 3.53
N LEU A 262 21.36 -5.10 3.96
CA LEU A 262 20.42 -4.31 4.75
C LEU A 262 20.83 -4.14 6.21
N LEU A 263 21.87 -4.84 6.66
CA LEU A 263 22.26 -4.89 8.06
C LEU A 263 23.25 -3.78 8.42
N THR A 264 23.05 -3.20 9.60
CA THR A 264 24.14 -2.54 10.32
C THR A 264 25.16 -3.58 10.80
N VAL A 265 26.36 -3.12 11.16
CA VAL A 265 27.42 -3.89 11.80
C VAL A 265 26.90 -4.55 13.08
N GLU A 266 26.12 -3.84 13.89
CA GLU A 266 25.57 -4.39 15.12
C GLU A 266 24.51 -5.46 14.86
N GLU A 267 23.65 -5.27 13.86
CA GLU A 267 22.70 -6.30 13.44
C GLU A 267 23.39 -7.51 12.82
N THR A 268 24.48 -7.30 12.08
CA THR A 268 25.32 -8.38 11.55
C THR A 268 25.90 -9.21 12.70
N ARG A 269 26.46 -8.56 13.73
CA ARG A 269 26.97 -9.26 14.93
C ARG A 269 25.87 -10.04 15.65
N ARG A 270 24.69 -9.44 15.81
CA ARG A 270 23.57 -10.06 16.53
C ARG A 270 22.93 -11.22 15.77
N ILE A 271 22.72 -11.07 14.47
CA ILE A 271 21.90 -11.99 13.66
C ILE A 271 22.78 -12.99 12.89
N VAL A 272 23.87 -12.54 12.27
CA VAL A 272 24.65 -13.32 11.30
C VAL A 272 25.78 -14.09 11.97
N LEU A 273 26.45 -13.50 12.97
CA LEU A 273 27.58 -14.13 13.66
C LEU A 273 27.27 -15.52 14.25
N PRO A 274 26.06 -15.78 14.83
CA PRO A 274 25.69 -17.13 15.26
C PRO A 274 25.70 -18.20 14.16
N PHE A 275 25.48 -17.81 12.90
CA PHE A 275 25.57 -18.72 11.75
C PHE A 275 27.02 -18.92 11.31
N LEU A 276 27.84 -17.87 11.34
CA LEU A 276 29.27 -17.96 11.00
C LEU A 276 30.07 -18.76 12.04
N ALA A 277 29.55 -18.92 13.26
CA ALA A 277 30.12 -19.87 14.23
C ALA A 277 29.96 -21.34 13.81
N LYS A 278 28.98 -21.65 12.93
CA LYS A 278 28.69 -23.00 12.43
C LYS A 278 29.27 -23.26 11.05
N TYR A 279 29.42 -22.21 10.24
CA TYR A 279 29.87 -22.29 8.86
C TYR A 279 31.05 -21.33 8.64
N PRO A 280 32.21 -21.79 8.12
CA PRO A 280 33.41 -20.96 7.99
C PRO A 280 33.21 -19.73 7.11
N SER A 281 32.33 -19.83 6.11
CA SER A 281 31.92 -18.70 5.30
C SER A 281 30.47 -18.82 4.85
N PHE A 282 29.90 -17.68 4.47
CA PHE A 282 28.62 -17.60 3.80
C PHE A 282 28.55 -18.46 2.52
N TYR A 283 29.63 -18.48 1.74
CA TYR A 283 29.70 -19.24 0.49
C TYR A 283 29.74 -20.76 0.71
N GLU A 284 30.12 -21.21 1.90
CA GLU A 284 30.16 -22.63 2.29
C GLU A 284 28.86 -23.11 2.96
N MET A 285 27.90 -22.21 3.20
CA MET A 285 26.65 -22.56 3.85
C MET A 285 25.74 -23.40 2.92
N PRO A 286 25.18 -24.53 3.38
CA PRO A 286 24.24 -25.32 2.59
C PRO A 286 22.88 -24.60 2.44
N SER A 287 22.06 -25.02 1.48
CA SER A 287 20.77 -24.37 1.18
C SER A 287 19.87 -24.17 2.41
N ASN A 288 19.77 -25.16 3.31
CA ASN A 288 18.95 -25.01 4.52
C ASN A 288 19.50 -23.95 5.48
N GLY A 289 20.83 -23.89 5.65
CA GLY A 289 21.46 -22.84 6.46
C GLY A 289 21.22 -21.45 5.87
N LEU A 290 21.32 -21.30 4.55
CA LEU A 290 21.04 -20.03 3.87
C LEU A 290 19.59 -19.59 4.05
N ARG A 291 18.63 -20.52 3.95
CA ARG A 291 17.21 -20.22 4.19
C ARG A 291 16.98 -19.74 5.61
N GLU A 292 17.56 -20.42 6.60
CA GLU A 292 17.46 -20.02 8.01
C GLU A 292 18.09 -18.65 8.27
N LEU A 293 19.27 -18.38 7.69
CA LEU A 293 19.93 -17.08 7.78
C LEU A 293 19.05 -15.97 7.20
N ILE A 294 18.54 -16.15 5.98
CA ILE A 294 17.70 -15.14 5.30
C ILE A 294 16.45 -14.85 6.13
N LEU A 295 15.77 -15.89 6.63
CA LEU A 295 14.57 -15.72 7.46
C LEU A 295 14.89 -15.02 8.79
N ALA A 296 16.02 -15.35 9.44
CA ALA A 296 16.45 -14.68 10.66
C ALA A 296 16.75 -13.20 10.42
N VAL A 297 17.39 -12.86 9.30
CA VAL A 297 17.62 -11.47 8.89
C VAL A 297 16.30 -10.77 8.63
N ALA A 298 15.43 -11.31 7.78
CA ALA A 298 14.14 -10.71 7.43
C ALA A 298 13.27 -10.42 8.66
N ALA A 299 13.22 -11.35 9.62
CA ALA A 299 12.53 -11.14 10.89
C ALA A 299 13.21 -10.09 11.78
N GLY A 300 14.53 -9.95 11.71
CA GLY A 300 15.31 -9.00 12.50
C GLY A 300 15.32 -7.57 11.94
N VAL A 301 15.00 -7.38 10.65
CA VAL A 301 15.10 -6.08 9.94
C VAL A 301 13.76 -5.40 9.64
N ASP A 302 12.65 -6.00 10.06
CA ASP A 302 11.28 -5.47 9.95
C ASP A 302 10.89 -5.01 8.53
N GLY A 303 11.27 -5.80 7.51
CA GLY A 303 10.92 -5.58 6.09
C GLY A 303 11.54 -4.36 5.40
N ARG A 304 12.73 -3.94 5.85
CA ARG A 304 13.63 -3.13 5.02
C ARG A 304 13.81 -3.75 3.63
N SER A 305 13.93 -2.90 2.62
CA SER A 305 14.22 -3.28 1.23
C SER A 305 15.49 -2.61 0.72
N ILE A 306 16.12 -3.23 -0.28
CA ILE A 306 17.36 -2.73 -0.91
C ILE A 306 17.18 -1.39 -1.63
N THR A 307 15.95 -0.98 -1.94
CA THR A 307 15.63 0.30 -2.60
C THR A 307 15.19 1.40 -1.63
N TYR A 308 14.96 1.09 -0.35
CA TYR A 308 14.44 2.08 0.61
C TYR A 308 15.40 3.24 0.85
N PHE A 309 16.71 3.04 0.64
CA PHE A 309 17.69 4.13 0.74
C PHE A 309 17.42 5.31 -0.22
N ILE A 310 16.75 5.07 -1.35
CA ILE A 310 16.35 6.10 -2.33
C ILE A 310 14.83 6.38 -2.27
N GLU A 311 14.00 5.36 -2.07
CA GLU A 311 12.53 5.55 -2.00
C GLU A 311 12.09 6.40 -0.80
N ARG A 312 12.89 6.44 0.27
CA ARG A 312 12.65 7.26 1.46
C ARG A 312 12.39 8.74 1.18
N TYR A 313 13.03 9.31 0.15
CA TYR A 313 12.87 10.74 -0.15
C TYR A 313 11.51 11.03 -0.82
N GLY A 314 11.10 10.16 -1.75
CA GLY A 314 9.89 10.35 -2.54
C GLY A 314 8.62 9.85 -1.86
N SER A 315 8.70 8.75 -1.12
CA SER A 315 7.55 7.94 -0.73
C SER A 315 7.48 7.58 0.75
N GLY A 316 8.45 8.01 1.57
CA GLY A 316 8.42 7.78 3.02
C GLY A 316 8.79 6.35 3.44
N TRP A 317 9.32 5.54 2.52
CA TRP A 317 9.89 4.22 2.80
C TRP A 317 11.26 4.35 3.46
N LEU A 318 11.25 4.68 4.76
CA LEU A 318 12.46 4.91 5.54
C LEU A 318 13.35 3.66 5.58
N ALA A 319 14.67 3.86 5.61
CA ALA A 319 15.63 2.79 5.40
C ALA A 319 15.98 2.03 6.68
N MET A 320 15.77 2.62 7.87
CA MET A 320 16.04 2.01 9.18
C MET A 320 14.88 2.07 10.16
N THR A 321 13.98 3.04 9.98
CA THR A 321 12.80 3.27 10.80
C THR A 321 11.54 2.87 10.04
N LYS A 322 10.40 2.85 10.75
CA LYS A 322 9.14 2.43 10.12
C LYS A 322 8.76 3.39 8.98
N PRO A 323 8.21 2.85 7.88
CA PRO A 323 7.68 3.68 6.82
C PRO A 323 6.64 4.68 7.34
N VAL A 324 6.66 5.88 6.80
CA VAL A 324 5.58 6.84 7.00
C VAL A 324 4.53 6.58 5.92
N ASP A 325 3.26 6.55 6.31
CA ASP A 325 2.15 6.43 5.36
C ASP A 325 2.35 7.41 4.19
N TYR A 326 2.19 6.92 2.96
CA TYR A 326 2.52 7.67 1.75
C TYR A 326 1.81 9.03 1.69
N ILE A 327 0.54 9.07 2.10
CA ILE A 327 -0.27 10.29 2.07
C ILE A 327 0.26 11.27 3.13
N VAL A 328 0.53 10.77 4.33
CA VAL A 328 1.16 11.56 5.39
C VAL A 328 2.52 12.10 4.92
N TRP A 329 3.36 11.27 4.30
CA TRP A 329 4.67 11.68 3.80
C TRP A 329 4.58 12.80 2.77
N LYS A 330 3.68 12.69 1.79
CA LYS A 330 3.53 13.71 0.75
C LYS A 330 3.02 15.05 1.27
N LEU A 331 2.25 15.03 2.34
CA LEU A 331 1.63 16.23 2.92
C LEU A 331 2.42 16.83 4.08
N MET A 332 3.40 16.09 4.59
CA MET A 332 4.28 16.53 5.66
C MET A 332 5.11 17.74 5.20
N PRO A 333 5.20 18.81 6.03
CA PRO A 333 6.08 19.95 5.76
C PRO A 333 7.52 19.50 5.48
N GLU A 334 8.26 20.27 4.68
CA GLU A 334 9.65 19.94 4.32
C GLU A 334 10.55 19.77 5.55
N GLU A 335 10.41 20.66 6.55
CA GLU A 335 11.18 20.59 7.81
C GLU A 335 10.92 19.27 8.55
N GLU A 336 9.64 18.88 8.70
CA GLU A 336 9.28 17.62 9.35
C GLU A 336 9.77 16.38 8.59
N ARG A 337 9.77 16.43 7.25
CA ARG A 337 10.34 15.36 6.41
C ARG A 337 11.85 15.25 6.62
N ILE A 338 12.56 16.39 6.63
CA ILE A 338 14.00 16.43 6.88
C ILE A 338 14.32 15.85 8.26
N ASP A 339 13.55 16.22 9.29
CA ASP A 339 13.72 15.68 10.64
C ASP A 339 13.48 14.17 10.70
N ALA A 340 12.47 13.66 9.99
CA ALA A 340 12.24 12.22 9.86
C ALA A 340 13.42 11.51 9.18
N LEU A 341 13.94 12.06 8.08
CA LEU A 341 15.11 11.50 7.38
C LEU A 341 16.37 11.51 8.26
N ARG A 342 16.58 12.56 9.05
CA ARG A 342 17.71 12.65 9.98
C ARG A 342 17.63 11.65 11.11
N ARG A 343 16.46 11.48 11.73
CA ARG A 343 16.23 10.41 12.73
C ARG A 343 16.47 9.02 12.15
N ASP A 344 16.16 8.82 10.87
CA ASP A 344 16.42 7.58 10.16
C ASP A 344 17.93 7.41 9.85
N ASN A 345 18.65 8.49 9.52
CA ASN A 345 20.11 8.48 9.35
C ASN A 345 20.85 8.15 10.66
N GLU A 346 20.39 8.66 11.81
CA GLU A 346 20.96 8.40 13.13
C GLU A 346 20.95 6.91 13.50
N ARG A 347 20.07 6.12 12.88
CA ARG A 347 19.99 4.66 13.06
C ARG A 347 20.94 3.88 12.16
N MET A 348 21.51 4.52 11.15
CA MET A 348 22.49 3.91 10.24
C MET A 348 23.90 4.00 10.84
N ASP A 349 24.73 3.00 10.54
CA ASP A 349 26.15 3.10 10.79
C ASP A 349 26.93 3.56 9.54
N ALA A 350 28.21 3.87 9.75
CA ALA A 350 29.11 4.31 8.68
C ALA A 350 29.20 3.30 7.53
N ALA A 351 29.14 1.99 7.80
CA ALA A 351 29.26 0.98 6.76
C ALA A 351 28.02 0.99 5.85
N MET A 352 26.83 1.13 6.42
CA MET A 352 25.59 1.27 5.65
C MET A 352 25.56 2.57 4.85
N MET A 353 25.91 3.70 5.47
CA MET A 353 26.02 4.99 4.77
C MET A 353 27.00 4.91 3.59
N ALA A 354 28.13 4.23 3.75
CA ALA A 354 29.11 4.03 2.69
C ALA A 354 28.53 3.20 1.53
N ARG A 355 27.80 2.13 1.82
CA ARG A 355 27.13 1.31 0.78
C ARG A 355 26.09 2.12 0.03
N HIS A 356 25.25 2.88 0.71
CA HIS A 356 24.26 3.75 0.07
C HIS A 356 24.92 4.77 -0.85
N MET A 357 25.99 5.45 -0.42
CA MET A 357 26.72 6.39 -1.27
C MET A 357 27.41 5.73 -2.46
N ALA A 358 27.96 4.52 -2.29
CA ALA A 358 28.51 3.76 -3.40
C ALA A 358 27.42 3.44 -4.46
N ARG A 359 26.17 3.16 -4.05
CA ARG A 359 25.06 2.97 -4.99
C ARG A 359 24.82 4.18 -5.89
N PHE A 360 24.94 5.40 -5.35
CA PHE A 360 24.89 6.63 -6.15
C PHE A 360 26.04 6.68 -7.17
N LEU A 361 27.27 6.32 -6.79
CA LEU A 361 28.41 6.32 -7.71
C LEU A 361 28.24 5.33 -8.87
N HIS A 362 27.63 4.17 -8.61
CA HIS A 362 27.44 3.11 -9.60
C HIS A 362 26.14 3.18 -10.40
N SER A 363 25.22 4.08 -10.06
CA SER A 363 23.97 4.26 -10.81
C SER A 363 24.09 5.51 -11.67
N GLU A 364 23.99 5.36 -13.00
CA GLU A 364 24.21 6.49 -13.92
C GLU A 364 23.08 7.50 -13.90
N SER A 365 21.86 7.08 -13.57
CA SER A 365 20.66 7.91 -13.42
C SER A 365 19.93 7.60 -12.11
N GLU A 366 18.99 8.47 -11.72
CA GLU A 366 18.15 8.22 -10.55
C GLU A 366 17.19 7.03 -10.78
N GLN A 367 16.77 6.79 -12.03
CA GLN A 367 15.98 5.62 -12.38
C GLN A 367 16.76 4.33 -12.16
N ASP A 368 18.05 4.33 -12.50
CA ASP A 368 18.95 3.20 -12.25
C ASP A 368 19.14 2.95 -10.75
N LEU A 369 19.19 4.04 -9.98
CA LEU A 369 19.31 3.97 -8.53
C LEU A 369 18.05 3.37 -7.88
N ALA A 370 16.87 3.67 -8.43
CA ALA A 370 15.59 3.15 -7.98
C ALA A 370 15.26 1.73 -8.50
N ASP A 371 16.00 1.22 -9.49
CA ASP A 371 15.79 -0.12 -10.05
C ASP A 371 16.34 -1.22 -9.13
N ALA A 372 15.45 -1.99 -8.51
CA ALA A 372 15.82 -3.07 -7.60
C ALA A 372 16.75 -4.12 -8.25
N GLY A 373 16.56 -4.45 -9.53
CA GLY A 373 17.37 -5.43 -10.24
C GLY A 373 18.82 -4.96 -10.41
N LYS A 374 19.01 -3.68 -10.79
CA LYS A 374 20.32 -3.04 -10.85
C LYS A 374 20.97 -2.98 -9.47
N GLN A 375 20.21 -2.62 -8.43
CA GLN A 375 20.71 -2.58 -7.06
C GLN A 375 21.16 -3.94 -6.53
N ILE A 376 20.48 -5.03 -6.93
CA ILE A 376 20.88 -6.41 -6.61
C ILE A 376 22.14 -6.82 -7.40
N ALA A 377 22.24 -6.45 -8.68
CA ALA A 377 23.39 -6.79 -9.51
C ALA A 377 24.71 -6.22 -8.97
N LEU A 378 24.67 -5.01 -8.39
CA LEU A 378 25.83 -4.36 -7.76
C LEU A 378 26.47 -5.19 -6.65
N LEU A 379 25.70 -6.02 -5.92
CA LEU A 379 26.22 -6.83 -4.82
C LEU A 379 27.24 -7.89 -5.25
N THR A 380 27.34 -8.14 -6.56
CA THR A 380 28.32 -9.05 -7.15
C THR A 380 29.41 -8.32 -7.96
N ASP A 381 29.36 -6.99 -8.05
CA ASP A 381 30.37 -6.18 -8.73
C ASP A 381 31.53 -5.88 -7.78
N ALA A 382 32.73 -6.30 -8.15
CA ALA A 382 33.94 -6.07 -7.35
C ALA A 382 34.25 -4.57 -7.18
N ARG A 383 33.85 -3.72 -8.13
CA ARG A 383 34.03 -2.27 -8.05
C ARG A 383 33.16 -1.66 -6.96
N PHE A 384 31.91 -2.09 -6.87
CA PHE A 384 31.01 -1.68 -5.78
C PHE A 384 31.59 -2.02 -4.41
N VAL A 385 32.12 -3.24 -4.26
CA VAL A 385 32.77 -3.67 -3.01
C VAL A 385 34.00 -2.83 -2.66
N ALA A 386 34.84 -2.55 -3.66
CA ALA A 386 36.02 -1.71 -3.50
C ALA A 386 35.65 -0.28 -3.10
N ASP A 387 34.65 0.32 -3.76
CA ASP A 387 34.31 1.73 -3.61
C ASP A 387 33.59 2.00 -2.27
N HIS A 388 32.66 1.13 -1.84
CA HIS A 388 32.09 1.29 -0.50
C HIS A 388 33.13 1.06 0.60
N GLY A 389 34.11 0.17 0.37
CA GLY A 389 35.24 -0.04 1.28
C GLY A 389 36.17 1.18 1.36
N ALA A 390 36.44 1.82 0.22
CA ALA A 390 37.23 3.04 0.13
C ALA A 390 36.54 4.23 0.82
N ILE A 391 35.23 4.42 0.58
CA ILE A 391 34.41 5.43 1.25
C ILE A 391 34.47 5.23 2.77
N LEU A 392 34.23 4.00 3.24
CA LEU A 392 34.26 3.69 4.67
C LEU A 392 35.64 3.95 5.28
N THR A 393 36.72 3.55 4.60
CA THR A 393 38.08 3.72 5.11
C THR A 393 38.46 5.21 5.17
N ARG A 394 38.13 5.99 4.15
CA ARG A 394 38.53 7.41 4.06
C ARG A 394 37.67 8.34 4.91
N LEU A 395 36.38 8.05 5.02
CA LEU A 395 35.42 8.95 5.68
C LEU A 395 34.90 8.41 7.01
N GLY A 396 35.01 7.11 7.26
CA GLY A 396 34.53 6.44 8.47
C GLY A 396 35.59 6.20 9.55
N ALA A 397 36.89 6.35 9.24
CA ALA A 397 37.98 6.06 10.19
C ALA A 397 38.30 7.24 11.15
N GLU A 398 37.90 8.46 10.82
CA GLU A 398 38.14 9.67 11.62
C GLU A 398 36.95 9.96 12.56
N GLU A 399 37.22 10.35 13.82
CA GLU A 399 36.25 10.91 14.79
C GLU A 399 34.91 10.14 14.87
N GLU A 400 34.96 8.82 15.10
CA GLU A 400 33.75 7.96 15.18
C GLU A 400 32.83 8.03 13.94
N GLY A 401 33.40 8.32 12.77
CA GLY A 401 32.67 8.45 11.52
C GLY A 401 31.89 9.75 11.37
N GLU A 402 32.26 10.83 12.07
CA GLU A 402 31.56 12.11 11.95
C GLU A 402 31.62 12.67 10.51
N ARG A 403 32.74 12.48 9.81
CA ARG A 403 32.91 12.94 8.44
C ARG A 403 31.94 12.27 7.47
N ILE A 404 31.79 10.94 7.55
CA ILE A 404 30.81 10.22 6.72
C ILE A 404 29.37 10.61 7.07
N LYS A 405 29.04 10.82 8.35
CA LYS A 405 27.71 11.28 8.78
C LYS A 405 27.37 12.66 8.21
N ARG A 406 28.31 13.61 8.25
CA ARG A 406 28.13 14.97 7.68
C ARG A 406 27.90 14.93 6.16
N LEU A 407 28.70 14.13 5.44
CA LEU A 407 28.48 13.95 4.00
C LEU A 407 27.12 13.31 3.71
N TYR A 408 26.75 12.28 4.47
CA TYR A 408 25.48 11.59 4.29
C TYR A 408 24.26 12.48 4.59
N ASP A 409 24.34 13.36 5.60
CA ASP A 409 23.31 14.39 5.83
C ASP A 409 23.20 15.35 4.63
N THR A 410 24.33 15.75 4.05
CA THR A 410 24.34 16.64 2.87
C THR A 410 23.71 15.95 1.65
N VAL A 411 24.02 14.67 1.43
CA VAL A 411 23.38 13.84 0.39
C VAL A 411 21.88 13.72 0.67
N THR A 412 21.48 13.44 1.91
CA THR A 412 20.09 13.32 2.34
C THR A 412 19.29 14.60 2.02
N LEU A 413 19.81 15.77 2.40
CA LEU A 413 19.18 17.07 2.12
C LEU A 413 19.07 17.34 0.61
N SER A 414 20.11 17.00 -0.14
CA SER A 414 20.14 17.19 -1.59
C SER A 414 19.15 16.26 -2.30
N SER A 415 19.07 14.98 -1.89
CA SER A 415 18.10 14.01 -2.42
C SER A 415 16.66 14.37 -2.06
N ALA A 416 16.40 14.88 -0.85
CA ALA A 416 15.08 15.35 -0.45
C ALA A 416 14.58 16.51 -1.34
N ARG A 417 15.47 17.46 -1.68
CA ARG A 417 15.16 18.55 -2.63
C ARG A 417 14.97 18.04 -4.05
N MET A 418 15.86 17.17 -4.51
CA MET A 418 15.79 16.52 -5.83
C MET A 418 14.46 15.77 -6.03
N ALA A 419 13.93 15.11 -5.00
CA ALA A 419 12.65 14.40 -5.07
C ALA A 419 11.44 15.31 -5.37
N GLY A 420 11.55 16.62 -5.12
CA GLY A 420 10.55 17.63 -5.48
C GLY A 420 10.67 18.15 -6.92
N GLN A 421 11.76 17.85 -7.63
CA GLN A 421 12.05 18.34 -8.97
C GLN A 421 11.55 17.39 -10.06
N ARG A 422 11.53 17.87 -11.32
CA ARG A 422 11.07 17.10 -12.50
C ARG A 422 12.03 17.31 -13.67
N GLY A 423 12.07 16.35 -14.59
CA GLY A 423 12.80 16.48 -15.86
C GLY A 423 14.30 16.69 -15.67
N GLU A 424 14.90 17.54 -16.51
CA GLU A 424 16.34 17.83 -16.55
C GLU A 424 16.89 18.40 -15.24
N ASP A 425 16.07 19.15 -14.49
CA ASP A 425 16.48 19.71 -13.19
C ASP A 425 16.77 18.60 -12.18
N ARG A 426 15.90 17.57 -12.17
CA ARG A 426 16.06 16.40 -11.28
C ARG A 426 17.31 15.61 -11.64
N GLU A 427 17.56 15.40 -12.93
CA GLU A 427 18.75 14.69 -13.40
C GLU A 427 20.03 15.47 -13.11
N SER A 428 20.01 16.80 -13.28
CA SER A 428 21.15 17.66 -12.96
C SER A 428 21.47 17.65 -11.45
N ALA A 429 20.44 17.70 -10.60
CA ALA A 429 20.61 17.56 -9.15
C ALA A 429 21.17 16.18 -8.77
N TYR A 430 20.71 15.12 -9.44
CA TYR A 430 21.23 13.77 -9.25
C TYR A 430 22.74 13.69 -9.58
N GLN A 431 23.15 14.19 -10.75
CA GLN A 431 24.57 14.21 -11.13
C GLN A 431 25.43 15.05 -10.18
N ALA A 432 24.89 16.17 -9.66
CA ALA A 432 25.58 16.97 -8.66
C ALA A 432 25.81 16.21 -7.34
N ILE A 433 24.84 15.40 -6.90
CA ILE A 433 24.99 14.51 -5.73
C ILE A 433 26.09 13.48 -5.99
N ARG A 434 26.08 12.84 -7.18
CA ARG A 434 27.12 11.87 -7.55
C ARG A 434 28.52 12.49 -7.55
N GLY A 435 28.68 13.67 -8.14
CA GLY A 435 29.94 14.41 -8.16
C GLY A 435 30.44 14.75 -6.75
N MET A 436 29.55 15.23 -5.89
CA MET A 436 29.89 15.54 -4.49
C MET A 436 30.38 14.31 -3.73
N ILE A 437 29.72 13.16 -3.90
CA ILE A 437 30.16 11.89 -3.29
C ILE A 437 31.52 11.47 -3.84
N ALA A 438 31.70 11.54 -5.15
CA ALA A 438 32.95 11.18 -5.83
C ALA A 438 34.14 12.01 -5.33
N ASP A 439 33.97 13.33 -5.25
CA ASP A 439 34.98 14.28 -4.77
C ASP A 439 35.35 14.00 -3.31
N ALA A 440 34.35 13.81 -2.45
CA ALA A 440 34.57 13.55 -1.03
C ALA A 440 35.23 12.18 -0.80
N ALA A 441 34.84 11.17 -1.59
CA ALA A 441 35.38 9.83 -1.52
C ALA A 441 36.77 9.73 -2.17
N GLY A 442 37.14 10.63 -3.09
CA GLY A 442 38.33 10.55 -3.92
C GLY A 442 38.28 9.36 -4.90
N VAL A 443 37.10 9.06 -5.43
CA VAL A 443 36.82 7.94 -6.35
C VAL A 443 36.09 8.49 -7.56
N PHE A 444 36.30 7.93 -8.76
CA PHE A 444 35.57 8.35 -9.96
C PHE A 444 34.17 7.76 -9.98
N ALA A 445 33.16 8.57 -10.30
CA ALA A 445 31.82 8.06 -10.59
C ALA A 445 31.87 7.19 -11.86
N ALA A 446 31.17 6.04 -11.85
CA ALA A 446 31.16 5.17 -13.01
C ALA A 446 30.51 5.89 -14.21
N THR A 447 31.22 5.91 -15.34
CA THR A 447 30.69 6.32 -16.65
C THR A 447 30.97 5.21 -17.65
N THR A 448 29.96 4.74 -18.36
CA THR A 448 30.14 3.90 -19.55
C THR A 448 30.77 4.69 -20.70
N GLN A 449 32.10 4.88 -20.69
CA GLN A 449 32.81 5.06 -21.96
C GLN A 449 32.96 3.67 -22.59
N GLY A 450 32.49 3.58 -23.84
CA GLY A 450 32.21 2.35 -24.56
C GLY A 450 33.35 1.34 -24.60
N GLY A 451 32.96 0.07 -24.71
CA GLY A 451 33.86 -1.00 -25.11
C GLY A 451 34.62 -0.59 -26.36
N GLY A 452 35.92 -0.37 -26.20
CA GLY A 452 36.87 -0.39 -27.29
C GLY A 452 36.78 -1.75 -27.96
N SER A 453 36.35 -1.76 -29.21
CA SER A 453 36.69 -2.81 -30.14
C SER A 453 38.22 -2.79 -30.29
N ASP A 454 38.89 -3.76 -29.70
CA ASP A 454 40.27 -4.09 -30.05
C ASP A 454 40.28 -5.42 -30.80
N GLY A 455 40.61 -5.33 -32.10
CA GLY A 455 41.27 -6.39 -32.89
C GLY A 455 40.43 -7.56 -33.35
#